data_AF-A0A0C9XKU9-F1
#
_entry.id   AF-A0A0C9XKU9-F1
#
_cell.length_a   1.000
_cell.length_b   1.000
_cell.length_c   1.000
_cell.angle_alpha   90.00
_cell.angle_beta   90.00
_cell.angle_gamma   90.00
#
_symmetry.space_group_name_H-M   'P 1'
#
loop_
_entity.id
_entity.type
_entity.pdbx_description
1 polymer ?
#
loop_
_entity_poly.entity_id
_entity_poly.type
_entity_poly.pdbx_seq_one_letter_code
_entity_poly.pdbx_strand_id
1 'polypeptide(L)'
;LGSQGMSSDESEDENARMISYPQVYPAWHSAQLASLLWKVDDVTATNVSIQIGKCKKLGTQLRVHPHHDKVNEEATAPPGLPCNCYDANWLMKLSERQKHELWVQDSDYNFTT
;
A
#
# COMPACT_ATOMS: atom_id res chain seq x y z
N LEU A 1 20.40 -14.30 -21.57
CA LEU A 1 20.48 -15.29 -20.46
C LEU A 1 20.06 -14.56 -19.19
N GLY A 2 18.74 -14.55 -18.94
CA GLY A 2 18.14 -13.94 -17.76
C GLY A 2 17.95 -14.99 -16.68
N SER A 3 18.40 -14.69 -15.47
CA SER A 3 18.18 -15.50 -14.28
C SER A 3 18.23 -14.56 -13.08
N GLN A 4 17.19 -13.74 -12.92
CA GLN A 4 16.95 -13.08 -11.63
C GLN A 4 15.45 -12.79 -11.47
N GLY A 5 14.68 -13.87 -11.53
CA GLY A 5 13.36 -13.93 -10.92
C GLY A 5 13.47 -14.87 -9.73
N MET A 6 13.98 -14.38 -8.60
CA MET A 6 13.83 -15.08 -7.32
C MET A 6 12.61 -14.48 -6.65
N SER A 7 11.51 -15.24 -6.62
CA SER A 7 10.46 -14.98 -5.65
C SER A 7 11.07 -15.23 -4.28
N SER A 8 11.12 -14.21 -3.43
CA SER A 8 11.42 -14.41 -2.01
C SER A 8 10.39 -15.38 -1.45
N ASP A 9 10.85 -16.59 -1.17
CA ASP A 9 10.12 -17.59 -0.40
C ASP A 9 10.09 -17.07 1.04
N GLU A 10 9.04 -16.30 1.35
CA GLU A 10 8.76 -15.79 2.68
C GLU A 10 8.41 -17.01 3.55
N SER A 11 9.34 -17.44 4.39
CA SER A 11 9.14 -18.59 5.27
C SER A 11 7.99 -18.32 6.25
N GLU A 12 6.86 -18.97 6.01
CA GLU A 12 5.70 -19.00 6.90
C GLU A 12 6.09 -19.73 8.20
N ASP A 13 6.04 -19.04 9.33
CA ASP A 13 6.11 -19.69 10.64
C ASP A 13 4.79 -20.45 10.86
N GLU A 14 4.81 -21.78 10.72
CA GLU A 14 3.65 -22.66 10.91
C GLU A 14 2.99 -22.48 12.30
N ASN A 15 3.72 -21.92 13.27
CA ASN A 15 3.21 -21.72 14.63
C ASN A 15 2.46 -20.38 14.82
N ALA A 16 2.61 -19.42 13.92
CA ALA A 16 1.94 -18.13 14.02
C ALA A 16 0.50 -18.23 13.47
N ARG A 17 -0.53 -17.84 14.23
CA ARG A 17 -1.92 -17.79 13.70
C ARG A 17 -2.17 -16.58 12.78
N MET A 18 -1.24 -15.63 12.74
CA MET A 18 -1.31 -14.36 12.04
C MET A 18 0.11 -13.92 11.66
N ILE A 19 0.31 -13.55 10.39
CA ILE A 19 1.57 -12.94 9.93
C ILE A 19 1.37 -11.43 9.86
N SER A 20 2.29 -10.68 10.47
CA SER A 20 2.28 -9.23 10.53
C SER A 20 3.31 -8.65 9.55
N TYR A 21 2.84 -7.95 8.53
CA TYR A 21 3.68 -7.22 7.59
C TYR A 21 3.45 -5.71 7.76
N PRO A 22 4.31 -4.99 8.51
CA PRO A 22 4.12 -3.56 8.71
C PRO A 22 4.11 -2.81 7.37
N GLN A 23 3.06 -2.04 7.14
CA GLN A 23 2.92 -1.26 5.93
C GLN A 23 3.60 0.09 6.12
N VAL A 24 4.62 0.34 5.30
CA VAL A 24 5.36 1.60 5.25
C VAL A 24 4.92 2.33 3.99
N TYR A 25 4.29 3.48 4.14
CA TYR A 25 3.85 4.27 2.99
C TYR A 25 5.02 5.06 2.39
N PRO A 26 5.06 5.23 1.07
CA PRO A 26 6.12 6.02 0.46
C PRO A 26 5.90 7.51 0.68
N ALA A 27 6.98 8.29 0.77
CA ALA A 27 6.92 9.71 1.12
C ALA A 27 6.11 10.57 0.15
N TRP A 28 5.97 10.12 -1.10
CA TRP A 28 5.16 10.79 -2.11
C TRP A 28 3.66 10.55 -1.96
N HIS A 29 3.23 9.58 -1.17
CA HIS A 29 1.85 9.10 -1.14
C HIS A 29 0.94 10.00 -0.31
N SER A 30 -0.20 10.42 -0.87
CA SER A 30 -1.14 11.26 -0.13
C SER A 30 -1.82 10.50 1.02
N ALA A 31 -2.06 11.20 2.12
CA ALA A 31 -2.76 10.63 3.27
C ALA A 31 -4.20 10.21 2.94
N GLN A 32 -4.84 10.90 1.97
CA GLN A 32 -6.19 10.55 1.51
C GLN A 32 -6.21 9.23 0.75
N LEU A 33 -5.25 9.02 -0.15
CA LEU A 33 -5.09 7.75 -0.87
C LEU A 33 -4.73 6.62 0.10
N ALA A 34 -3.84 6.86 1.05
CA ALA A 34 -3.52 5.90 2.13
C ALA A 34 -4.77 5.51 2.93
N SER A 35 -5.58 6.48 3.34
CA SER A 35 -6.81 6.22 4.09
C SER A 35 -7.83 5.42 3.27
N LEU A 36 -7.97 5.70 1.97
CA LEU A 36 -8.87 4.96 1.10
C LEU A 36 -8.42 3.50 0.95
N LEU A 37 -7.15 3.26 0.63
CA LEU A 37 -6.59 1.90 0.50
C LEU A 37 -6.73 1.12 1.80
N TRP A 38 -6.50 1.77 2.94
CA TRP A 38 -6.70 1.17 4.24
C TRP A 38 -8.15 0.73 4.50
N LYS A 39 -9.13 1.56 4.16
CA LYS A 39 -10.55 1.19 4.30
C LYS A 39 -10.89 -0.03 3.47
N VAL A 40 -10.32 -0.14 2.26
CA VAL A 40 -10.50 -1.31 1.40
C VAL A 40 -9.88 -2.56 2.03
N ASP A 41 -8.70 -2.43 2.64
CA ASP A 41 -8.05 -3.53 3.36
C ASP A 41 -8.87 -3.99 4.57
N ASP A 42 -9.44 -3.07 5.35
CA ASP A 42 -10.29 -3.39 6.51
C ASP A 42 -11.59 -4.12 6.12
N VAL A 43 -12.23 -3.67 5.04
CA VAL A 43 -13.40 -4.36 4.46
C VAL A 43 -13.01 -5.75 3.98
N THR A 44 -11.85 -5.90 3.34
CA THR A 44 -11.35 -7.20 2.88
C THR A 44 -11.05 -8.12 4.06
N ALA A 45 -10.39 -7.61 5.10
CA ALA A 45 -10.12 -8.37 6.33
C ALA A 45 -11.42 -8.83 7.00
N THR A 46 -12.44 -7.96 7.04
CA THR A 46 -13.76 -8.29 7.58
C THR A 46 -14.48 -9.34 6.73
N ASN A 47 -14.45 -9.22 5.40
CA ASN A 47 -15.08 -10.19 4.49
C ASN A 47 -14.38 -11.57 4.50
N VAL A 48 -13.06 -11.59 4.72
CA VAL A 48 -12.27 -12.82 4.85
C VAL A 48 -12.32 -13.38 6.28
N SER A 49 -12.76 -12.57 7.25
CA SER A 49 -12.97 -13.02 8.62
C SER A 49 -14.06 -14.09 8.67
N ILE A 50 -13.83 -15.11 9.48
CA ILE A 50 -14.75 -16.24 9.54
C ILE A 50 -15.83 -15.96 10.56
N GLN A 51 -17.08 -16.20 10.15
CA GLN A 51 -18.23 -16.17 11.06
C GLN A 51 -17.98 -17.06 12.26
N ILE A 52 -18.27 -16.54 13.45
CA ILE A 52 -18.19 -17.25 14.73
C ILE A 52 -18.86 -18.63 14.58
N GLY A 53 -18.12 -19.70 14.85
CA GLY A 53 -18.59 -21.09 14.76
C GLY A 53 -18.22 -21.85 13.48
N LYS A 54 -17.51 -21.24 12.53
CA LYS A 54 -16.97 -21.93 11.34
C LYS A 54 -15.44 -22.07 11.42
N CYS A 55 -14.91 -23.19 10.91
CA CYS A 55 -13.46 -23.40 10.80
C CYS A 55 -12.88 -22.65 9.59
N LYS A 56 -11.65 -22.14 9.75
CA LYS A 56 -10.85 -21.62 8.63
C LYS A 56 -10.57 -22.70 7.60
N LYS A 57 -10.71 -22.31 6.32
CA LYS A 57 -10.20 -23.10 5.21
C LYS A 57 -8.69 -23.19 5.39
N LEU A 58 -8.15 -24.42 5.45
CA LEU A 58 -6.71 -24.67 5.49
C LEU A 58 -6.04 -23.92 4.32
N GLY A 59 -4.99 -23.15 4.62
CA GLY A 59 -4.24 -22.34 3.64
C GLY A 59 -4.63 -20.86 3.53
N THR A 60 -5.67 -20.38 4.23
CA THR A 60 -6.01 -18.94 4.28
C THR A 60 -5.64 -18.34 5.63
N GLN A 61 -4.34 -18.11 5.83
CA GLN A 61 -3.85 -17.40 7.01
C GLN A 61 -4.18 -15.91 6.88
N LEU A 62 -4.66 -15.29 7.96
CA LEU A 62 -5.01 -13.87 7.94
C LEU A 62 -3.70 -13.07 8.01
N ARG A 63 -3.47 -12.24 6.98
CA ARG A 63 -2.37 -11.27 6.96
C ARG A 63 -2.89 -9.97 7.55
N VAL A 64 -2.12 -9.39 8.46
CA VAL A 64 -2.43 -8.09 9.04
C VAL A 64 -1.30 -7.13 8.69
N HIS A 65 -1.71 -5.92 8.32
CA HIS A 65 -0.83 -4.85 7.90
C HIS A 65 -0.87 -3.73 8.94
N PRO A 66 -0.15 -3.84 10.07
CA PRO A 66 -0.15 -2.75 11.04
C PRO A 66 0.49 -1.50 10.43
N HIS A 67 -0.11 -0.34 10.73
CA HIS A 67 0.44 0.94 10.29
C HIS A 67 1.78 1.20 10.98
N HIS A 68 2.78 1.61 10.20
CA HIS A 68 4.04 2.09 10.75
C HIS A 68 4.19 3.58 10.42
N ASP A 69 4.63 4.39 11.39
CA ASP A 69 4.86 5.83 11.20
C ASP A 69 6.08 6.16 10.33
N LYS A 70 6.80 5.13 9.86
CA LYS A 70 7.95 5.31 8.99
C LYS A 70 7.42 5.55 7.58
N VAL A 71 8.10 6.44 6.88
CA VAL A 71 7.90 6.67 5.45
C VAL A 71 9.06 6.07 4.67
N ASN A 72 8.76 5.51 3.49
CA ASN A 72 9.79 5.08 2.55
C ASN A 72 10.17 6.26 1.66
N GLU A 73 11.30 6.89 1.94
CA GLU A 73 11.83 8.03 1.16
C GLU A 73 12.45 7.61 -0.18
N GLU A 74 12.89 6.36 -0.30
CA GLU A 74 13.55 5.84 -1.51
C GLU A 74 12.55 5.37 -2.57
N ALA A 75 11.28 5.23 -2.21
CA ALA A 75 10.24 4.79 -3.11
C ALA A 75 10.03 5.80 -4.25
N THR A 76 10.17 5.31 -5.48
CA THR A 76 9.91 6.10 -6.69
C THR A 76 8.42 6.33 -6.85
N ALA A 77 8.03 7.58 -7.07
CA ALA A 77 6.65 7.93 -7.35
C ALA A 77 6.26 7.52 -8.79
N PRO A 78 5.10 6.89 -8.99
CA PRO A 78 4.63 6.55 -10.32
C PRO A 78 4.24 7.83 -11.09
N PRO A 79 4.54 7.92 -12.40
CA PRO A 79 4.09 9.03 -13.21
C PRO A 79 2.61 8.87 -13.60
N GLY A 80 1.95 9.98 -13.92
CA GLY A 80 0.61 10.00 -14.50
C GLY A 80 -0.52 9.89 -13.49
N LEU A 81 -0.29 10.04 -12.18
CA LEU A 81 -1.40 10.10 -11.23
C LEU A 81 -2.02 11.50 -11.17
N PRO A 82 -3.30 11.60 -10.77
CA PRO A 82 -3.94 12.83 -10.29
C PRO A 82 -3.12 13.54 -9.21
N CYS A 83 -3.16 14.87 -9.18
CA CYS A 83 -2.33 15.66 -8.28
C CYS A 83 -2.59 15.34 -6.81
N ASN A 84 -3.84 15.04 -6.45
CA ASN A 84 -4.25 14.67 -5.09
C ASN A 84 -3.85 13.25 -4.65
N CYS A 85 -3.26 12.43 -5.54
CA CYS A 85 -2.60 11.19 -5.15
C CYS A 85 -1.22 11.42 -4.51
N TYR A 86 -0.60 12.56 -4.78
CA TYR A 86 0.70 12.91 -4.24
C TYR A 86 0.54 13.71 -2.94
N ASP A 87 1.47 13.54 -2.00
CA ASP A 87 1.58 14.41 -0.83
C ASP A 87 1.94 15.83 -1.29
N ALA A 88 1.16 16.82 -0.84
CA ALA A 88 1.31 18.19 -1.29
C ALA A 88 2.68 18.79 -0.90
N ASN A 89 3.17 18.49 0.30
CA ASN A 89 4.47 18.99 0.75
C ASN A 89 5.61 18.35 -0.01
N TRP A 90 5.49 17.05 -0.32
CA TRP A 90 6.43 16.32 -1.15
C TRP A 90 6.46 16.88 -2.58
N LEU A 91 5.30 17.10 -3.19
CA LEU A 91 5.18 17.61 -4.56
C LEU A 91 5.73 19.04 -4.68
N MET A 92 5.55 19.88 -3.67
CA MET A 92 6.11 21.24 -3.63
C MET A 92 7.64 21.28 -3.59
N LYS A 93 8.29 20.24 -3.03
CA LYS A 93 9.76 20.17 -2.93
C LYS A 93 10.43 19.77 -4.25
N LEU A 94 9.67 19.25 -5.21
CA LEU A 94 10.20 18.83 -6.50
C LEU A 94 10.57 20.03 -7.38
N SER A 95 11.63 19.86 -8.16
CA SER A 95 11.95 20.78 -9.25
C SER A 95 10.92 20.69 -10.38
N GLU A 96 10.79 21.75 -11.18
CA GLU A 96 9.88 21.77 -12.34
C GLU A 96 10.17 20.64 -13.35
N ARG A 97 11.45 20.28 -13.51
CA ARG A 97 11.84 19.12 -14.34
C ARG A 97 11.26 17.82 -13.79
N GLN A 98 11.37 17.58 -12.48
CA GLN A 98 10.85 16.36 -11.85
C GLN A 98 9.33 16.30 -11.91
N LYS A 99 8.64 17.43 -11.71
CA LYS A 99 7.18 17.51 -11.87
C LYS A 99 6.77 17.20 -13.31
N HIS A 100 7.52 17.71 -14.30
CA HIS A 100 7.28 17.40 -15.70
C HIS A 100 7.56 15.92 -16.02
N GLU A 101 8.56 15.28 -15.40
CA GLU A 101 8.81 13.84 -15.57
C GLU A 101 7.71 12.97 -14.91
N LEU A 102 7.06 13.47 -13.85
CA LEU A 102 5.94 12.79 -13.21
C LEU A 102 4.63 12.81 -14.01
N TRP A 103 4.49 13.65 -15.04
CA TRP A 103 3.24 13.79 -15.80
C TRP A 103 1.99 13.89 -14.90
N VAL A 104 2.09 14.70 -13.84
CA VAL A 104 0.99 14.88 -12.89
C VAL A 104 -0.25 15.35 -13.65
N GLN A 105 -1.37 14.65 -13.48
CA GLN A 105 -2.62 15.04 -14.11
C GLN A 105 -3.23 16.22 -13.35
N ASP A 106 -3.65 17.23 -14.10
CA ASP A 106 -4.40 18.38 -13.56
C ASP A 106 -5.88 18.02 -13.34
N SER A 107 -6.09 17.00 -12.52
CA SER A 107 -7.38 16.48 -12.11
C SER A 107 -7.27 15.85 -10.74
N ASP A 108 -8.40 15.71 -10.07
CA ASP A 108 -8.48 15.11 -8.75
C ASP A 108 -9.28 13.81 -8.79
N TYR A 109 -8.78 12.77 -8.14
CA TYR A 109 -9.64 11.64 -7.79
C TYR A 109 -10.63 12.02 -6.70
N ASN A 110 -11.85 11.48 -6.80
CA ASN A 110 -12.80 11.56 -5.72
C ASN A 110 -12.54 10.44 -4.70
N PHE A 111 -11.94 10.78 -3.56
CA PHE A 111 -11.70 9.83 -2.46
C PHE A 111 -12.92 9.64 -1.53
N THR A 112 -14.04 10.32 -1.80
CA THR A 112 -15.27 10.07 -1.05
C THR A 112 -15.85 8.72 -1.45
N THR A 113 -16.01 7.84 -0.46
CA THR A 113 -16.62 6.50 -0.54
C THR A 113 -17.81 6.46 0.40
#